data_AF-A0A7X8ZKD2-F1
#
_entry.id   AF-A0A7X8ZKD2-F1
#
_cell.length_a   1.000
_cell.length_b   1.000
_cell.length_c   1.000
_cell.angle_alpha   90.00
_cell.angle_beta   90.00
_cell.angle_gamma   90.00
#
_symmetry.space_group_name_H-M   'P 1'
#
loop_
_entity.id
_entity.type
_entity.pdbx_description
1 polymer ?
#
loop_
_entity_poly.entity_id
_entity_poly.type
_entity_poly.pdbx_seq_one_letter_code
_entity_poly.pdbx_strand_id
1 'polypeptide(L)'
;MKADEPQIVHHEPEHDSWGENNPPKWQQWLQMPEIWIISLSGCCVLFLLAWYGLLFFGHGAHDLEKSNILLTTVVAHILGGVLPGVSACSSAKGLFSPWENILLNSTISCGVVCLVYGLFCLSCRKLLRIPFLEDTFRELQDSAAGQRKTWSRLGIPGIFLFVWIPLFMTGPIVGSILGRLIGLGMFVNLATVLAGSITSIITWVFFWNQVSKHLNDIWLQVFSLTLVGLVLLYIVVSRAKAFLQAARKSRSQDEH
;
A
#
# COMPACT_ATOMS: atom_id res chain seq x y z
N MET A 1 -83.67 -24.77 -7.42
CA MET A 1 -82.86 -24.33 -8.56
C MET A 1 -82.96 -22.81 -8.66
N LYS A 2 -82.02 -22.12 -8.02
CA LYS A 2 -81.75 -20.69 -8.18
C LYS A 2 -80.23 -20.61 -8.11
N ALA A 3 -79.59 -20.35 -9.23
CA ALA A 3 -78.13 -20.27 -9.33
C ALA A 3 -77.71 -18.88 -8.84
N ASP A 4 -76.78 -18.83 -7.88
CA ASP A 4 -76.12 -17.58 -7.50
C ASP A 4 -75.04 -17.26 -8.54
N GLU A 5 -75.11 -16.06 -9.10
CA GLU A 5 -74.07 -15.50 -9.96
C GLU A 5 -72.82 -15.15 -9.15
N PRO A 6 -71.60 -15.41 -9.68
CA PRO A 6 -70.37 -15.01 -9.01
C PRO A 6 -70.14 -13.49 -9.15
N GLN A 7 -69.95 -12.82 -8.00
CA GLN A 7 -69.56 -11.41 -7.96
C GLN A 7 -68.15 -11.22 -8.53
N ILE A 8 -68.04 -10.41 -9.59
CA ILE A 8 -66.77 -9.99 -10.17
C ILE A 8 -66.18 -8.90 -9.25
N VAL A 9 -65.16 -9.26 -8.48
CA VAL A 9 -64.36 -8.32 -7.69
C VAL A 9 -63.44 -7.57 -8.65
N HIS A 10 -63.74 -6.30 -8.90
CA HIS A 10 -62.83 -5.40 -9.61
C HIS A 10 -61.62 -5.10 -8.71
N HIS A 11 -60.47 -5.69 -9.01
CA HIS A 11 -59.20 -5.27 -8.42
C HIS A 11 -58.81 -3.92 -9.05
N GLU A 12 -58.93 -2.84 -8.28
CA GLU A 12 -58.25 -1.59 -8.61
C GLU A 12 -56.73 -1.84 -8.64
N PRO A 13 -56.00 -1.31 -9.63
CA PRO A 13 -54.54 -1.41 -9.63
C PRO A 13 -53.99 -0.55 -8.49
N GLU A 14 -53.28 -1.18 -7.57
CA GLU A 14 -52.45 -0.49 -6.58
C GLU A 14 -51.53 0.49 -7.32
N HIS A 15 -51.74 1.78 -7.07
CA HIS A 15 -50.81 2.82 -7.50
C HIS A 15 -49.50 2.62 -6.74
N ASP A 16 -48.51 2.04 -7.41
CA ASP A 16 -47.13 1.92 -6.92
C ASP A 16 -46.57 3.29 -6.53
N SER A 17 -46.65 3.62 -5.24
CA SER A 17 -46.08 4.83 -4.63
C SER A 17 -44.59 4.68 -4.32
N TRP A 18 -43.84 4.00 -5.19
CA TRP A 18 -42.38 3.82 -5.06
C TRP A 18 -41.58 4.96 -5.71
N GLY A 19 -41.99 6.19 -5.40
CA GLY A 19 -41.23 7.40 -5.72
C GLY A 19 -40.16 7.69 -4.67
N GLU A 20 -38.91 7.39 -5.03
CA GLU A 20 -37.71 8.16 -4.67
C GLU A 20 -37.43 8.46 -3.18
N ASN A 21 -36.93 7.45 -2.45
CA ASN A 21 -36.05 7.67 -1.29
C ASN A 21 -34.70 6.98 -1.48
N ASN A 22 -34.22 6.87 -2.72
CA ASN A 22 -32.85 6.44 -2.95
C ASN A 22 -31.94 7.62 -2.64
N PRO A 23 -31.06 7.54 -1.61
CA PRO A 23 -30.17 8.65 -1.31
C PRO A 23 -29.35 8.99 -2.56
N PRO A 24 -29.11 10.29 -2.85
CA PRO A 24 -28.39 10.69 -4.04
C PRO A 24 -27.06 9.97 -4.12
N LYS A 25 -26.64 9.57 -5.34
CA LYS A 25 -25.50 8.66 -5.55
C LYS A 25 -24.28 9.04 -4.70
N TRP A 26 -23.93 10.31 -4.55
CA TRP A 26 -22.80 10.73 -3.70
C TRP A 26 -22.90 10.30 -2.22
N GLN A 27 -24.09 10.21 -1.63
CA GLN A 27 -24.29 9.69 -0.26
C GLN A 27 -24.06 8.18 -0.18
N GLN A 28 -24.43 7.42 -1.21
CA GLN A 28 -24.13 5.99 -1.28
C GLN A 28 -22.63 5.73 -1.39
N TRP A 29 -21.89 6.63 -2.04
CA TRP A 29 -20.43 6.53 -2.16
C TRP A 29 -19.75 6.79 -0.82
N LEU A 30 -20.19 7.80 -0.06
CA LEU A 30 -19.68 8.09 1.29
C LEU A 30 -19.89 6.94 2.28
N GLN A 31 -20.82 6.03 2.03
CA GLN A 31 -21.03 4.84 2.86
C GLN A 31 -20.09 3.68 2.51
N MET A 32 -19.30 3.79 1.43
CA MET A 32 -18.37 2.74 1.02
C MET A 32 -17.11 2.76 1.91
N PRO A 33 -16.75 1.66 2.58
CA PRO A 33 -15.59 1.61 3.47
C PRO A 33 -14.27 1.93 2.74
N GLU A 34 -14.20 1.68 1.43
CA GLU A 34 -13.03 2.00 0.60
C GLU A 34 -12.75 3.50 0.53
N ILE A 35 -13.80 4.35 0.51
CA ILE A 35 -13.63 5.81 0.48
C ILE A 35 -13.03 6.29 1.80
N TRP A 36 -13.45 5.72 2.93
CA TRP A 36 -12.86 6.04 4.23
C TRP A 36 -11.37 5.67 4.30
N ILE A 37 -10.98 4.53 3.72
CA ILE A 37 -9.58 4.11 3.63
C ILE A 37 -8.78 5.10 2.77
N ILE A 38 -9.30 5.53 1.62
CA ILE A 38 -8.63 6.52 0.76
C ILE A 38 -8.56 7.90 1.44
N SER A 39 -9.63 8.31 2.12
CA SER A 39 -9.66 9.55 2.91
C SER A 39 -8.61 9.55 4.01
N LEU A 40 -8.38 8.41 4.67
CA LEU A 40 -7.30 8.26 5.64
C LEU A 40 -5.92 8.48 5.00
N SER A 41 -5.71 8.00 3.78
CA SER A 41 -4.49 8.32 3.01
C SER A 41 -4.36 9.83 2.75
N GLY A 42 -5.45 10.49 2.34
CA GLY A 42 -5.50 11.94 2.21
C GLY A 42 -5.11 12.67 3.49
N CYS A 43 -5.62 12.22 4.65
CA CYS A 43 -5.24 12.77 5.96
C CYS A 43 -3.74 12.58 6.25
N CYS A 44 -3.16 11.42 5.94
CA CYS A 44 -1.71 11.21 6.09
C CYS A 44 -0.90 12.18 5.21
N VAL A 45 -1.31 12.39 3.96
CA VAL A 45 -0.65 13.34 3.05
C VAL A 45 -0.77 14.77 3.58
N LEU A 46 -1.95 15.20 4.01
CA LEU A 46 -2.16 16.53 4.58
C LEU A 46 -1.33 16.75 5.86
N PHE A 47 -1.23 15.73 6.72
CA PHE A 47 -0.38 15.79 7.90
C PHE A 47 1.11 15.96 7.52
N LEU A 48 1.60 15.22 6.54
CA LEU A 48 2.98 15.35 6.07
C LEU A 48 3.24 16.70 5.41
N LEU A 49 2.30 17.22 4.63
CA LEU A 49 2.39 18.56 4.03
C LEU A 49 2.37 19.66 5.08
N ALA A 50 1.52 19.53 6.10
CA ALA A 50 1.50 20.47 7.23
C ALA A 50 2.81 20.44 8.00
N TRP A 51 3.35 19.25 8.30
CA TRP A 51 4.65 19.11 8.97
C TRP A 51 5.78 19.70 8.12
N TYR A 52 5.83 19.40 6.83
CA TYR A 52 6.79 19.98 5.90
C TYR A 52 6.68 21.52 5.87
N GLY A 53 5.46 22.05 5.73
CA GLY A 53 5.22 23.50 5.71
C GLY A 53 5.66 24.20 6.99
N LEU A 54 5.36 23.63 8.16
CA LEU A 54 5.80 24.16 9.45
C LEU A 54 7.34 24.25 9.55
N LEU A 55 8.05 23.26 9.02
CA LEU A 55 9.52 23.26 9.01
C LEU A 55 10.09 24.20 7.94
N PHE A 56 9.50 24.24 6.74
CA PHE A 56 9.98 25.03 5.62
C PHE A 56 9.79 26.54 5.84
N PHE A 57 8.68 26.94 6.44
CA PHE A 57 8.42 28.34 6.83
C PHE A 57 8.99 28.69 8.22
N GLY A 58 9.59 27.73 8.91
CA GLY A 58 10.39 27.98 10.11
C GLY A 58 11.59 28.86 9.76
N HIS A 59 11.81 29.94 10.52
CA HIS A 59 12.84 30.95 10.19
C HIS A 59 14.27 30.51 10.57
N GLY A 60 14.51 29.22 10.83
CA GLY A 60 15.80 28.68 11.27
C GLY A 60 16.47 27.79 10.22
N ALA A 61 17.80 27.89 10.08
CA ALA A 61 18.59 27.01 9.21
C ALA A 61 18.42 25.52 9.55
N HIS A 62 18.24 25.21 10.83
CA HIS A 62 17.98 23.85 11.34
C HIS A 62 16.62 23.31 10.88
N ASP A 63 15.60 24.16 10.79
CA ASP A 63 14.25 23.76 10.35
C ASP A 63 14.22 23.47 8.85
N LEU A 64 14.95 24.28 8.07
CA LEU A 64 15.14 24.04 6.64
C LEU A 64 15.85 22.70 6.39
N GLU A 65 16.91 22.39 7.15
CA GLU A 65 17.60 21.10 7.04
C GLU A 65 16.67 19.93 7.39
N LYS A 66 15.89 20.02 8.47
CA LYS A 66 14.87 19.01 8.80
C LYS A 66 13.84 18.83 7.68
N SER A 67 13.38 19.92 7.05
CA SER A 67 12.40 19.87 5.96
C SER A 67 12.93 19.11 4.74
N ASN A 68 14.21 19.29 4.40
CA ASN A 68 14.87 18.60 3.29
C ASN A 68 15.02 17.09 3.57
N ILE A 69 15.37 16.73 4.80
CA ILE A 69 15.46 15.33 5.22
C ILE A 69 14.07 14.67 5.25
N LEU A 70 13.04 15.38 5.69
CA LEU A 70 11.65 14.90 5.63
C LEU A 70 11.25 14.60 4.19
N LEU A 71 11.48 15.53 3.26
CA LEU A 71 11.18 15.34 1.85
C LEU A 71 11.96 14.16 1.25
N THR A 72 13.27 14.08 1.53
CA THR A 72 14.13 12.98 1.08
C THR A 72 13.65 11.64 1.63
N THR A 73 13.19 11.61 2.89
CA THR A 73 12.63 10.41 3.52
C THR A 73 11.33 9.97 2.84
N VAL A 74 10.43 10.91 2.53
CA VAL A 74 9.19 10.62 1.79
C VAL A 74 9.51 10.02 0.42
N VAL A 75 10.43 10.65 -0.33
CA VAL A 75 10.84 10.17 -1.66
C VAL A 75 11.50 8.79 -1.57
N ALA A 76 12.44 8.60 -0.65
CA ALA A 76 13.12 7.33 -0.45
C ALA A 76 12.14 6.21 -0.06
N HIS A 77 11.15 6.52 0.80
CA HIS A 77 10.13 5.55 1.20
C HIS A 77 9.20 5.20 0.04
N ILE A 78 8.77 6.17 -0.76
CA ILE A 78 7.89 5.94 -1.93
C ILE A 78 8.60 5.19 -3.06
N LEU A 79 9.91 5.36 -3.24
CA LEU A 79 10.67 4.71 -4.32
C LEU A 79 11.31 3.39 -3.91
N GLY A 80 11.71 3.25 -2.65
CA GLY A 80 12.49 2.12 -2.16
C GLY A 80 11.83 1.32 -1.02
N GLY A 81 10.81 1.86 -0.37
CA GLY A 81 10.05 1.22 0.71
C GLY A 81 10.59 1.58 2.10
N VAL A 82 10.20 0.77 3.09
CA VAL A 82 10.52 1.02 4.51
C VAL A 82 12.01 1.21 4.75
N LEU A 83 12.86 0.35 4.17
CA LEU A 83 14.31 0.37 4.36
C LEU A 83 14.92 1.72 3.95
N PRO A 84 14.83 2.17 2.68
CA PRO A 84 15.41 3.44 2.28
C PRO A 84 14.81 4.66 2.99
N GLY A 85 13.51 4.65 3.31
CA GLY A 85 12.88 5.72 4.09
C GLY A 85 13.46 5.84 5.50
N VAL A 86 13.52 4.73 6.24
CA VAL A 86 14.08 4.70 7.60
C VAL A 86 15.57 5.06 7.60
N SER A 87 16.33 4.58 6.62
CA SER A 87 17.76 4.89 6.47
C SER A 87 18.00 6.36 6.13
N ALA A 88 17.21 6.96 5.24
CA ALA A 88 17.33 8.37 4.87
C ALA A 88 17.14 9.28 6.10
N CYS A 89 16.08 9.04 6.88
CA CYS A 89 15.82 9.80 8.10
C CYS A 89 16.91 9.56 9.17
N SER A 90 17.33 8.31 9.36
CA SER A 90 18.35 7.97 10.38
C SER A 90 19.77 8.42 10.00
N SER A 91 20.04 8.75 8.74
CA SER A 91 21.34 9.26 8.30
C SER A 91 21.55 10.72 8.72
N ALA A 92 20.47 11.46 8.97
CA ALA A 92 20.50 12.82 9.49
C ALA A 92 20.70 12.82 11.02
N LYS A 93 21.89 12.40 11.46
CA LYS A 93 22.22 12.22 12.87
C LYS A 93 21.88 13.47 13.70
N GLY A 94 21.03 13.31 14.70
CA GLY A 94 20.66 14.37 15.65
C GLY A 94 19.52 15.28 15.20
N LEU A 95 19.11 15.26 13.93
CA LEU A 95 17.99 16.08 13.45
C LEU A 95 16.63 15.46 13.80
N PHE A 96 16.51 14.13 13.70
CA PHE A 96 15.30 13.40 14.04
C PHE A 96 15.57 12.44 15.20
N SER A 97 14.71 12.49 16.22
CA SER A 97 14.65 11.45 17.23
C SER A 97 14.16 10.12 16.62
N PRO A 98 14.49 8.97 17.23
CA PRO A 98 13.96 7.68 16.79
C PRO A 98 12.42 7.66 16.72
N TRP A 99 11.75 8.36 17.64
CA TRP A 99 10.29 8.44 17.67
C TRP A 99 9.72 9.27 16.52
N GLU A 100 10.35 10.40 16.18
CA GLU A 100 9.95 11.19 15.01
C GLU A 100 10.17 10.40 13.72
N ASN A 101 11.25 9.62 13.63
CA ASN A 101 11.50 8.74 12.48
C ASN A 101 10.43 7.65 12.35
N ILE A 102 10.06 6.98 13.46
CA ILE A 102 8.98 5.99 13.47
C ILE A 102 7.66 6.64 13.06
N LEU A 103 7.32 7.81 13.60
CA LEU A 103 6.10 8.54 13.26
C LEU A 103 6.06 8.91 11.78
N LEU A 104 7.14 9.50 11.26
CA LEU A 104 7.26 9.91 9.86
C LEU A 104 7.07 8.71 8.92
N ASN A 105 7.87 7.66 9.10
CA ASN A 105 7.81 6.47 8.24
C ASN A 105 6.49 5.69 8.39
N SER A 106 5.88 5.68 9.59
CA SER A 106 4.58 5.05 9.80
C SER A 106 3.46 5.82 9.11
N THR A 107 3.50 7.15 9.14
CA THR A 107 2.51 7.98 8.41
C THR A 107 2.64 7.80 6.90
N ILE A 108 3.87 7.77 6.37
CA ILE A 108 4.09 7.51 4.94
C ILE A 108 3.58 6.12 4.57
N SER A 109 3.96 5.09 5.32
CA SER A 109 3.53 3.72 5.06
C SER A 109 2.01 3.56 5.17
N CYS A 110 1.37 4.21 6.15
CA CYS A 110 -0.08 4.20 6.29
C CYS A 110 -0.76 4.85 5.08
N GLY A 111 -0.27 6.03 4.66
CA GLY A 111 -0.79 6.74 3.50
C GLY A 111 -0.69 5.91 2.21
N VAL A 112 0.48 5.32 1.93
CA VAL A 112 0.70 4.49 0.73
C VAL A 112 -0.16 3.23 0.75
N VAL A 113 -0.17 2.49 1.87
CA VAL A 113 -0.96 1.25 1.99
C VAL A 113 -2.43 1.54 1.83
N CYS A 114 -2.96 2.57 2.52
CA CYS A 114 -4.38 2.92 2.42
C CYS A 114 -4.76 3.36 1.00
N LEU A 115 -3.90 4.15 0.32
CA LEU A 115 -4.17 4.57 -1.05
C LEU A 115 -4.25 3.37 -2.00
N VAL A 116 -3.19 2.56 -2.03
CA VAL A 116 -3.10 1.44 -2.97
C VAL A 116 -4.16 0.39 -2.68
N TYR A 117 -4.36 0.05 -1.41
CA TYR A 117 -5.36 -0.93 -1.00
C TYR A 117 -6.79 -0.45 -1.23
N GLY A 118 -7.08 0.83 -0.93
CA GLY A 118 -8.38 1.43 -1.19
C GLY A 118 -8.72 1.46 -2.68
N LEU A 119 -7.77 1.90 -3.52
CA LEU A 119 -7.90 1.86 -4.98
C LEU A 119 -8.08 0.44 -5.51
N PHE A 120 -7.33 -0.53 -4.96
CA PHE A 120 -7.49 -1.94 -5.30
C PHE A 120 -8.89 -2.45 -4.98
N CYS A 121 -9.40 -2.18 -3.79
CA CYS A 121 -10.75 -2.58 -3.40
C CYS A 121 -11.83 -1.96 -4.28
N LEU A 122 -11.69 -0.68 -4.65
CA LEU A 122 -12.59 -0.02 -5.61
C LEU A 122 -12.51 -0.63 -7.00
N SER A 123 -11.30 -1.00 -7.44
CA SER A 123 -11.09 -1.69 -8.72
C SER A 123 -11.77 -3.06 -8.74
N CYS A 124 -11.69 -3.83 -7.64
CA CYS A 124 -12.41 -5.10 -7.52
C CYS A 124 -13.94 -4.94 -7.59
N ARG A 125 -14.49 -3.79 -7.18
CA ARG A 125 -15.91 -3.47 -7.34
C ARG A 125 -16.31 -3.00 -8.74
N LYS A 126 -15.38 -3.00 -9.71
CA LYS A 126 -15.56 -2.47 -11.07
C LYS A 126 -15.93 -0.99 -11.13
N LEU A 127 -15.71 -0.25 -10.04
CA LEU A 127 -16.03 1.18 -9.96
C LEU A 127 -14.91 2.05 -10.58
N LEU A 128 -13.69 1.52 -10.63
CA LEU A 128 -12.53 2.10 -11.30
C LEU A 128 -11.86 1.02 -12.17
N ARG A 129 -11.59 1.32 -13.44
CA ARG A 129 -10.89 0.42 -14.36
C ARG A 129 -9.52 1.01 -14.67
N ILE A 130 -8.49 0.56 -13.95
CA ILE A 130 -7.10 1.01 -14.15
C ILE A 130 -6.31 -0.14 -14.81
N PRO A 131 -5.86 0.00 -16.07
CA PRO A 131 -5.25 -1.10 -16.83
C PRO A 131 -3.97 -1.66 -16.19
N PHE A 132 -3.13 -0.82 -15.57
CA PHE A 132 -1.93 -1.26 -14.84
C PHE A 132 -2.23 -2.21 -13.67
N LEU A 133 -3.39 -2.02 -13.02
CA LEU A 133 -3.84 -2.85 -11.91
C LEU A 133 -4.38 -4.19 -12.39
N GLU A 134 -4.98 -4.27 -13.59
CA GLU A 134 -5.50 -5.51 -14.18
C GLU A 134 -4.37 -6.50 -14.54
N ASP A 135 -3.25 -6.02 -15.09
CA ASP A 135 -2.11 -6.88 -15.42
C ASP A 135 -1.42 -7.43 -14.16
N THR A 136 -1.16 -6.55 -13.19
CA THR A 136 -0.64 -6.94 -11.87
C THR A 136 -1.60 -7.91 -11.16
N PHE A 137 -2.91 -7.70 -11.31
CA PHE A 137 -3.95 -8.57 -10.75
C PHE A 137 -3.95 -9.96 -11.40
N ARG A 138 -3.80 -10.07 -12.73
CA ARG A 138 -3.71 -11.36 -13.43
C ARG A 138 -2.49 -12.15 -12.99
N GLU A 139 -1.31 -11.53 -12.95
CA GLU A 139 -0.08 -12.19 -12.52
C GLU A 139 -0.15 -12.68 -11.06
N LEU A 140 -0.75 -11.86 -10.18
CA LEU A 140 -0.95 -12.22 -8.77
C LEU A 140 -2.02 -13.30 -8.60
N GLN A 141 -3.08 -13.28 -9.40
CA GLN A 141 -4.13 -14.30 -9.38
C GLN A 141 -3.61 -15.65 -9.87
N ASP A 142 -2.80 -15.67 -10.93
CA ASP A 142 -2.16 -16.87 -11.46
C ASP A 142 -1.14 -17.46 -10.45
N SER A 143 -0.33 -16.60 -9.82
CA SER A 143 0.61 -17.00 -8.77
C SER A 143 -0.11 -17.49 -7.50
N ALA A 144 -1.21 -16.85 -7.11
CA ALA A 144 -2.01 -17.23 -5.95
C ALA A 144 -2.80 -18.52 -6.21
N ALA A 145 -3.29 -18.77 -7.42
CA ALA A 145 -4.03 -19.99 -7.77
C ALA A 145 -3.18 -21.25 -7.59
N GLY A 146 -1.89 -21.20 -7.97
CA GLY A 146 -0.96 -22.32 -7.82
C GLY A 146 -0.57 -22.64 -6.37
N GLN A 147 -0.68 -21.69 -5.45
CA GLN A 147 -0.24 -21.86 -4.05
C GLN A 147 -1.35 -21.61 -3.01
N ARG A 148 -2.60 -21.44 -3.44
CA ARG A 148 -3.75 -21.05 -2.58
C ARG A 148 -3.89 -21.91 -1.34
N LYS A 149 -3.67 -23.23 -1.47
CA LYS A 149 -3.81 -24.21 -0.37
C LYS A 149 -2.74 -24.06 0.72
N THR A 150 -1.54 -23.58 0.37
CA THR A 150 -0.44 -23.32 1.32
C THR A 150 -0.62 -21.96 1.99
N TRP A 151 -0.95 -20.92 1.21
CA TRP A 151 -1.13 -19.56 1.73
C TRP A 151 -2.41 -19.38 2.53
N SER A 152 -3.51 -20.07 2.19
CA SER A 152 -4.73 -20.06 3.00
C SER A 152 -4.52 -20.62 4.41
N ARG A 153 -3.53 -21.49 4.59
CA ARG A 153 -3.18 -22.07 5.89
C ARG A 153 -2.34 -21.13 6.76
N LEU A 154 -1.60 -20.22 6.13
CA LEU A 154 -0.78 -19.20 6.82
C LEU A 154 -1.56 -17.94 7.16
N GLY A 155 -2.60 -17.59 6.39
CA GLY A 155 -3.57 -16.54 6.71
C GLY A 155 -2.93 -15.22 7.20
N ILE A 156 -3.40 -14.74 8.36
CA ILE A 156 -2.93 -13.49 9.00
C ILE A 156 -1.42 -13.55 9.34
N PRO A 157 -0.89 -14.57 10.05
CA PRO A 157 0.54 -14.68 10.35
C PRO A 157 1.43 -14.63 9.10
N GLY A 158 1.01 -15.28 8.01
CA GLY A 158 1.78 -15.30 6.77
C GLY A 158 1.94 -13.91 6.15
N ILE A 159 0.84 -13.16 6.04
CA ILE A 159 0.86 -11.79 5.51
C ILE A 159 1.65 -10.88 6.45
N PHE A 160 1.44 -11.01 7.76
CA PHE A 160 2.16 -10.20 8.73
C PHE A 160 3.68 -10.39 8.59
N LEU A 161 4.16 -11.63 8.58
CA LEU A 161 5.60 -11.92 8.43
C LEU A 161 6.13 -11.47 7.06
N PHE A 162 5.35 -11.65 6.00
CA PHE A 162 5.70 -11.20 4.65
C PHE A 162 5.91 -9.68 4.58
N VAL A 163 5.04 -8.90 5.23
CA VAL A 163 5.14 -7.43 5.27
C VAL A 163 6.22 -6.98 6.27
N TRP A 164 6.37 -7.70 7.38
CA TRP A 164 7.33 -7.39 8.44
C TRP A 164 8.77 -7.49 7.92
N ILE A 165 9.08 -8.51 7.12
CA ILE A 165 10.35 -8.57 6.40
C ILE A 165 10.34 -7.44 5.37
N PRO A 166 11.29 -6.51 5.41
CA PRO A 166 11.30 -5.32 4.55
C PRO A 166 11.71 -5.68 3.11
N LEU A 167 10.87 -6.42 2.40
CA LEU A 167 11.08 -6.69 0.99
C LEU A 167 10.90 -5.38 0.19
N PHE A 168 11.81 -5.10 -0.74
CA PHE A 168 11.85 -3.85 -1.51
C PHE A 168 10.52 -3.54 -2.17
N MET A 169 9.98 -2.35 -1.89
CA MET A 169 8.77 -1.72 -2.47
C MET A 169 7.44 -2.50 -2.44
N THR A 170 7.50 -3.81 -2.33
CA THR A 170 6.41 -4.73 -2.61
C THR A 170 5.82 -5.28 -1.32
N GLY A 171 6.53 -5.28 -0.19
CA GLY A 171 6.06 -5.91 1.05
C GLY A 171 4.64 -5.47 1.46
N PRO A 172 4.42 -4.20 1.86
CA PRO A 172 3.10 -3.75 2.28
C PRO A 172 2.06 -3.74 1.15
N ILE A 173 2.46 -3.32 -0.05
CA ILE A 173 1.56 -3.20 -1.21
C ILE A 173 1.06 -4.58 -1.67
N VAL A 174 1.98 -5.49 -1.98
CA VAL A 174 1.67 -6.85 -2.41
C VAL A 174 1.02 -7.63 -1.28
N GLY A 175 1.45 -7.43 -0.02
CA GLY A 175 0.79 -8.01 1.15
C GLY A 175 -0.69 -7.64 1.24
N SER A 176 -1.04 -6.37 0.98
CA SER A 176 -2.42 -5.91 0.96
C SER A 176 -3.26 -6.52 -0.16
N ILE A 177 -2.67 -6.79 -1.33
CA ILE A 177 -3.37 -7.45 -2.44
C ILE A 177 -3.53 -8.94 -2.16
N LEU A 178 -2.43 -9.62 -1.80
CA LEU A 178 -2.40 -11.05 -1.48
C LEU A 178 -3.38 -11.40 -0.37
N GLY A 179 -3.46 -10.60 0.69
CA GLY A 179 -4.38 -10.86 1.78
C GLY A 179 -5.85 -10.86 1.35
N ARG A 180 -6.22 -9.98 0.41
CA ARG A 180 -7.55 -10.02 -0.17
C ARG A 180 -7.77 -11.19 -1.11
N LEU A 181 -6.76 -11.59 -1.88
CA LEU A 181 -6.85 -12.74 -2.77
C LEU A 181 -7.00 -14.06 -2.01
N ILE A 182 -6.37 -14.21 -0.85
CA ILE A 182 -6.54 -15.40 0.00
C ILE A 182 -7.85 -15.36 0.83
N GLY A 183 -8.62 -14.26 0.74
CA GLY A 183 -9.95 -14.14 1.33
C GLY A 183 -10.02 -13.49 2.71
N LEU A 184 -8.99 -12.76 3.16
CA LEU A 184 -9.12 -11.98 4.40
C LEU A 184 -10.15 -10.86 4.24
N GLY A 185 -10.91 -10.61 5.30
CA GLY A 185 -11.79 -9.46 5.39
C GLY A 185 -11.04 -8.14 5.19
N MET A 186 -11.72 -7.13 4.64
CA MET A 186 -11.09 -5.88 4.22
C MET A 186 -10.27 -5.21 5.33
N PHE A 187 -10.87 -5.03 6.49
CA PHE A 187 -10.26 -4.38 7.65
C PHE A 187 -9.22 -5.26 8.33
N VAL A 188 -9.44 -6.58 8.37
CA VAL A 188 -8.47 -7.53 8.94
C VAL A 188 -7.17 -7.52 8.15
N ASN A 189 -7.28 -7.54 6.82
CA ASN A 189 -6.13 -7.46 5.94
C ASN A 189 -5.40 -6.10 6.09
N LEU A 190 -6.15 -4.99 6.06
CA LEU A 190 -5.57 -3.66 6.24
C LEU A 190 -4.83 -3.55 7.59
N ALA A 191 -5.46 -3.98 8.68
CA ALA A 191 -4.85 -3.98 10.02
C ALA A 191 -3.60 -4.86 10.07
N THR A 192 -3.64 -6.05 9.45
CA THR A 192 -2.49 -6.97 9.41
C THR A 192 -1.30 -6.35 8.69
N VAL A 193 -1.53 -5.73 7.52
CA VAL A 193 -0.48 -5.07 6.72
C VAL A 193 0.07 -3.85 7.43
N LEU A 194 -0.79 -3.01 8.02
CA LEU A 194 -0.34 -1.84 8.78
C LEU A 194 0.46 -2.25 10.02
N ALA A 195 0.01 -3.26 10.76
CA ALA A 195 0.74 -3.79 11.90
C ALA A 195 2.12 -4.32 11.48
N GLY A 196 2.18 -5.13 10.43
CA GLY A 196 3.45 -5.65 9.90
C GLY A 196 4.40 -4.53 9.47
N SER A 197 3.86 -3.49 8.82
CA SER A 197 4.64 -2.34 8.35
C SER A 197 5.19 -1.52 9.52
N ILE A 198 4.35 -1.21 10.52
CA ILE A 198 4.76 -0.47 11.72
C ILE A 198 5.80 -1.26 12.52
N THR A 199 5.59 -2.57 12.71
CA THR A 199 6.59 -3.42 13.40
C THR A 199 7.90 -3.46 12.61
N SER A 200 7.85 -3.52 11.27
CA SER A 200 9.04 -3.45 10.42
C SER A 200 9.79 -2.13 10.63
N ILE A 201 9.09 -1.00 10.56
CA ILE A 201 9.66 0.34 10.78
C ILE A 201 10.33 0.42 12.15
N ILE A 202 9.64 -0.01 13.21
CA ILE A 202 10.19 -0.04 14.58
C ILE A 202 11.48 -0.86 14.61
N THR A 203 11.46 -2.10 14.07
CA THR A 203 12.64 -2.97 14.01
C THR A 203 13.81 -2.27 13.31
N TRP A 204 13.58 -1.64 12.15
CA TRP A 204 14.65 -1.00 11.37
C TRP A 204 15.17 0.29 11.96
N VAL A 205 14.31 1.11 12.57
CA VAL A 205 14.74 2.35 13.25
C VAL A 205 15.64 1.99 14.42
N PHE A 206 15.23 1.03 15.27
CA PHE A 206 16.06 0.62 16.40
C PHE A 206 17.32 -0.12 15.95
N PHE A 207 17.23 -0.97 14.93
CA PHE A 207 18.40 -1.61 14.34
C PHE A 207 19.41 -0.56 13.86
N TRP A 208 18.97 0.44 13.09
CA TRP A 208 19.85 1.49 12.60
C TRP A 208 20.46 2.33 13.72
N ASN A 209 19.65 2.68 14.74
CA ASN A 209 20.14 3.42 15.90
C ASN A 209 21.27 2.64 16.62
N GLN A 210 21.11 1.32 16.77
CA GLN A 210 22.14 0.47 17.38
C GLN A 210 23.38 0.35 16.50
N VAL A 211 23.22 0.16 15.19
CA VAL A 211 24.34 0.12 14.23
C VAL A 211 25.11 1.45 14.25
N SER A 212 24.40 2.58 14.30
CA SER A 212 25.00 3.92 14.28
C SER A 212 25.83 4.27 15.52
N LYS A 213 25.59 3.57 16.64
CA LYS A 213 26.37 3.73 17.88
C LYS A 213 27.68 2.94 17.87
N HIS A 214 27.74 1.85 17.11
CA HIS A 214 28.89 0.92 17.13
C HIS A 214 29.79 1.07 15.89
N LEU A 215 29.31 1.70 14.83
CA LEU A 215 30.08 1.94 13.61
C LEU A 215 30.50 3.41 13.48
N ASN A 216 31.76 3.64 13.13
CA ASN A 216 32.23 4.98 12.71
C ASN A 216 31.51 5.43 11.44
N ASP A 217 31.37 6.75 11.25
CA ASP A 217 30.62 7.37 10.14
C ASP A 217 30.99 6.83 8.75
N ILE A 218 32.29 6.56 8.54
CA ILE A 218 32.81 5.99 7.30
C ILE A 218 32.21 4.61 7.02
N TRP A 219 32.11 3.75 8.03
CA TRP A 219 31.58 2.39 7.88
C TRP A 219 30.06 2.39 7.72
N LEU A 220 29.35 3.34 8.32
CA LEU A 220 27.91 3.56 8.10
C LEU A 220 27.62 4.00 6.66
N GLN A 221 28.41 4.94 6.16
CA GLN A 221 28.26 5.44 4.79
C GLN A 221 28.58 4.34 3.77
N VAL A 222 29.66 3.59 3.99
CA VAL A 222 30.00 2.41 3.17
C VAL A 222 28.90 1.37 3.24
N PHE A 223 28.38 1.02 4.42
CA PHE A 223 27.30 0.04 4.56
C PHE A 223 26.03 0.48 3.82
N SER A 224 25.62 1.74 3.99
CA SER A 224 24.47 2.33 3.28
C SER A 224 24.64 2.30 1.76
N LEU A 225 25.78 2.77 1.26
CA LEU A 225 26.12 2.76 -0.17
C LEU A 225 26.22 1.35 -0.73
N THR A 226 26.74 0.39 0.04
CA THR A 226 26.86 -1.00 -0.38
C THR A 226 25.49 -1.67 -0.43
N LEU A 227 24.61 -1.38 0.53
CA LEU A 227 23.23 -1.86 0.54
C LEU A 227 22.47 -1.31 -0.68
N VAL A 228 22.51 0.01 -0.89
CA VAL A 228 21.88 0.66 -2.05
C VAL A 228 22.49 0.13 -3.36
N GLY A 229 23.80 -0.02 -3.43
CA GLY A 229 24.52 -0.55 -4.59
C GLY A 229 24.13 -1.98 -4.94
N LEU A 230 24.03 -2.87 -3.94
CA LEU A 230 23.56 -4.25 -4.13
C LEU A 230 22.12 -4.31 -4.62
N VAL A 231 21.27 -3.41 -4.12
CA VAL A 231 19.87 -3.33 -4.53
C VAL A 231 19.75 -2.85 -5.97
N LEU A 232 20.47 -1.80 -6.33
CA LEU A 232 20.52 -1.31 -7.70
C LEU A 232 21.08 -2.39 -8.64
N LEU A 233 22.15 -3.08 -8.23
CA LEU A 233 22.71 -4.20 -8.99
C LEU A 233 21.68 -5.32 -9.19
N TYR A 234 20.96 -5.70 -8.14
CA TYR A 234 19.92 -6.72 -8.24
C TYR A 234 18.79 -6.30 -9.20
N ILE A 235 18.35 -5.04 -9.14
CA ILE A 235 17.35 -4.49 -10.08
C ILE A 235 17.88 -4.52 -11.51
N VAL A 236 19.12 -4.06 -11.74
CA VAL A 236 19.73 -4.06 -13.08
C VAL A 236 19.87 -5.49 -13.62
N VAL A 237 20.35 -6.42 -12.81
CA VAL A 237 20.52 -7.83 -13.21
C VAL A 237 19.17 -8.49 -13.50
N SER A 238 18.16 -8.26 -12.66
CA SER A 238 16.81 -8.81 -12.87
C SER A 238 16.16 -8.26 -14.14
N ARG A 239 16.29 -6.94 -14.39
CA ARG A 239 15.80 -6.31 -15.63
C ARG A 239 16.58 -6.78 -16.86
N ALA A 240 17.90 -6.89 -16.78
CA ALA A 240 18.74 -7.40 -17.87
C ALA A 240 18.39 -8.85 -18.22
N LYS A 241 18.18 -9.71 -17.22
CA LYS A 241 17.72 -11.09 -17.43
C LYS A 241 16.35 -11.13 -18.10
N ALA A 242 15.39 -10.33 -17.65
CA ALA A 242 14.06 -10.26 -18.26
C ALA A 242 14.13 -9.77 -19.73
N PHE A 243 14.96 -8.77 -20.02
CA PHE A 243 15.18 -8.27 -21.38
C PHE A 243 15.85 -9.32 -22.29
N LEU A 244 16.88 -10.01 -21.80
CA LEU A 244 17.55 -11.09 -22.53
C LEU A 244 16.60 -12.25 -22.81
N GLN A 245 15.72 -12.60 -21.87
CA GLN A 245 14.69 -13.63 -22.08
C GLN A 245 13.67 -13.22 -23.14
N ALA A 246 13.24 -11.95 -23.15
CA ALA A 246 12.34 -11.42 -24.17
C ALA A 246 12.99 -11.38 -25.57
N ALA A 247 14.27 -11.00 -25.66
CA ALA A 247 15.04 -11.00 -26.91
C ALA A 247 15.30 -12.42 -27.45
N ARG A 248 15.46 -13.41 -26.57
CA ARG A 248 15.67 -14.80 -26.98
C ARG A 248 14.38 -15.44 -27.51
N LYS A 249 13.22 -15.06 -26.96
CA LYS A 249 11.90 -15.55 -27.37
C LYS A 249 11.45 -15.01 -28.74
N SER A 250 11.78 -13.75 -29.05
CA SER A 250 11.52 -13.17 -30.39
C SER A 250 12.38 -13.82 -31.47
N ARG A 251 13.67 -14.03 -31.23
CA ARG A 251 14.56 -14.72 -32.18
C ARG A 251 14.12 -16.16 -32.50
N SER A 252 13.58 -16.90 -31.52
CA SER A 252 13.05 -18.25 -31.78
C SER A 252 11.73 -18.29 -32.55
N GLN A 253 10.98 -17.18 -32.60
CA GLN A 253 9.77 -17.08 -33.42
C GLN A 253 10.07 -16.70 -34.88
N ASP A 254 11.19 -16.03 -35.14
CA ASP A 254 11.62 -15.69 -36.51
C ASP A 254 12.30 -16.87 -37.24
N GLU A 255 12.69 -17.93 -36.51
CA GLU A 255 13.32 -19.15 -37.07
C GLU A 255 12.31 -20.27 -37.42
N HIS A 256 11.00 -20.04 -37.24
CA HIS A 256 9.90 -20.95 -37.58
C HIS A 256 8.95 -20.34 -38.62
#